data_AF-E9E8D2-F1
#
_entry.id   AF-E9E8D2-F1
#
_cell.length_a   1.000
_cell.length_b   1.000
_cell.length_c   1.000
_cell.angle_alpha   90.00
_cell.angle_beta   90.00
_cell.angle_gamma   90.00
#
_symmetry.space_group_name_H-M   'P 1'
#
loop_
_entity.id
_entity.type
_entity.pdbx_description
1 polymer ?
#
loop_
_entity_poly.entity_id
_entity_poly.type
_entity_poly.pdbx_seq_one_letter_code
_entity_poly.pdbx_strand_id
1 'polypeptide(L)'
;MTPRDTKPSCIISGRMRPEKAHVIPQSHDKWYTDNAMCDYSQGAKSVSNSDDNVCRLRVDLHKIFDDRAFAFVPKLDEEGHQHTVVHFFSTTSDYGDAALKYHNRKAHSLNSVAPQFLFARFALTVFACIKDFILRGERRRIAVVRRGIDSSGSPAWITQEVQMDRAQRHSQYGGGESRASSPSKRSRPQSESQQGDGQESVEEFEYASEDPENNDNDGYYTCTIKKTAY
;
A
#
# COMPACT_ATOMS: atom_id res chain seq x y z
N MET A 1 -38.35 6.80 -3.51
CA MET A 1 -37.01 6.40 -3.01
C MET A 1 -36.31 7.65 -2.53
N THR A 2 -36.16 7.85 -1.22
CA THR A 2 -35.39 8.98 -0.68
C THR A 2 -33.90 8.64 -0.75
N PRO A 3 -33.03 9.52 -1.26
CA PRO A 3 -31.60 9.35 -1.13
C PRO A 3 -31.27 9.49 0.35
N ARG A 4 -31.12 8.38 1.06
CA ARG A 4 -30.37 8.42 2.31
C ARG A 4 -28.96 8.78 1.87
N ASP A 5 -28.52 9.99 2.21
CA ASP A 5 -27.12 10.27 2.45
C ASP A 5 -26.64 9.24 3.47
N THR A 6 -26.19 8.08 2.98
CA THR A 6 -25.61 7.02 3.77
C THR A 6 -24.26 7.52 4.22
N LYS A 7 -24.32 8.29 5.30
CA LYS A 7 -23.25 8.60 6.23
C LYS A 7 -22.14 7.54 6.09
N PRO A 8 -20.90 7.93 5.74
CA PRO A 8 -19.88 6.97 5.35
C PRO A 8 -19.60 5.99 6.48
N SER A 9 -19.56 4.70 6.15
CA SER A 9 -19.33 3.60 7.09
C SER A 9 -18.13 2.75 6.68
N CYS A 10 -17.56 2.05 7.66
CA CYS A 10 -16.47 1.11 7.43
C CYS A 10 -16.97 -0.08 6.60
N ILE A 11 -16.28 -0.40 5.50
CA ILE A 11 -16.67 -1.45 4.57
C ILE A 11 -16.60 -2.87 5.15
N ILE A 12 -15.94 -3.05 6.30
CA ILE A 12 -15.84 -4.34 7.00
C ILE A 12 -16.84 -4.42 8.16
N SER A 13 -16.83 -3.41 9.03
CA SER A 13 -17.58 -3.44 10.29
C SER A 13 -18.97 -2.81 10.23
N GLY A 14 -19.27 -2.05 9.16
CA GLY A 14 -20.49 -1.26 9.02
C GLY A 14 -20.57 -0.06 9.98
N ARG A 15 -19.55 0.18 10.81
CA ARG A 15 -19.55 1.26 11.81
C ARG A 15 -19.28 2.62 11.17
N MET A 16 -19.88 3.64 11.77
CA MET A 16 -19.73 5.04 11.41
C MET A 16 -18.33 5.59 11.75
N ARG A 17 -17.98 6.73 11.12
CA ARG A 17 -16.69 7.43 11.25
C ARG A 17 -15.48 6.62 10.72
N PRO A 18 -15.52 6.13 9.48
CA PRO A 18 -14.35 5.53 8.86
C PRO A 18 -13.36 6.60 8.38
N GLU A 19 -12.11 6.19 8.24
CA GLU A 19 -11.05 6.93 7.56
C GLU A 19 -10.90 6.45 6.11
N LYS A 20 -10.33 7.32 5.27
CA LYS A 20 -9.90 6.96 3.92
C LYS A 20 -8.62 6.12 4.03
N ALA A 21 -8.65 4.91 3.49
CA ALA A 21 -7.51 4.01 3.42
C ALA A 21 -7.14 3.77 1.96
N HIS A 22 -5.89 4.06 1.59
CA HIS A 22 -5.43 3.81 0.23
C HIS A 22 -5.20 2.31 0.02
N VAL A 23 -5.72 1.77 -1.08
CA VAL A 23 -5.55 0.36 -1.43
C VAL A 23 -4.13 0.10 -1.92
N ILE A 24 -3.62 0.91 -2.84
CA ILE A 24 -2.18 1.03 -3.08
C ILE A 24 -1.66 2.13 -2.16
N PRO A 25 -0.71 1.84 -1.25
CA PRO A 25 -0.15 2.85 -0.36
C PRO A 25 0.56 3.96 -1.13
N GLN A 26 0.51 5.19 -0.62
CA GLN A 26 1.20 6.36 -1.21
C GLN A 26 2.71 6.15 -1.38
N SER A 27 3.34 5.34 -0.51
CA SER A 27 4.76 4.97 -0.64
C SER A 27 5.09 4.18 -1.92
N HIS A 28 4.09 3.73 -2.68
CA HIS A 28 4.23 2.97 -3.92
C HIS A 28 3.84 3.81 -5.15
N ASP A 29 3.86 5.14 -5.06
CA ASP A 29 3.49 6.05 -6.17
C ASP A 29 4.32 5.83 -7.45
N LYS A 30 5.63 5.60 -7.29
CA LYS A 30 6.49 5.22 -8.42
C LYS A 30 6.03 3.91 -9.07
N TRP A 31 5.79 2.88 -8.26
CA TRP A 31 5.32 1.59 -8.79
C TRP A 31 3.96 1.74 -9.49
N TYR A 32 3.05 2.52 -8.91
CA TYR A 32 1.75 2.83 -9.48
C TYR A 32 1.90 3.43 -10.89
N THR A 33 2.80 4.42 -11.05
CA THR A 33 3.06 5.07 -12.33
C THR A 33 3.72 4.13 -13.33
N ASP A 34 4.77 3.41 -12.91
CA ASP A 34 5.51 2.47 -13.76
C ASP A 34 4.63 1.33 -14.29
N ASN A 35 3.52 1.00 -13.60
CA ASN A 35 2.59 -0.06 -13.97
C ASN A 35 1.28 0.46 -14.59
N ALA A 36 1.26 1.71 -15.08
CA ALA A 36 0.10 2.33 -15.75
C ALA A 36 -1.21 2.23 -14.95
N MET A 37 -1.11 2.29 -13.62
CA MET A 37 -2.28 2.10 -12.75
C MET A 37 -3.31 3.25 -12.87
N CYS A 38 -2.94 4.36 -13.50
CA CYS A 38 -3.82 5.46 -13.86
C CYS A 38 -4.99 5.06 -14.77
N ASP A 39 -4.82 3.99 -15.56
CA ASP A 39 -5.85 3.44 -16.46
C ASP A 39 -7.07 2.92 -15.69
N TYR A 40 -6.90 2.64 -14.39
CA TYR A 40 -7.93 2.11 -13.50
C TYR A 40 -8.50 3.15 -12.52
N SER A 41 -8.11 4.42 -12.64
CA SER A 41 -8.58 5.49 -11.75
C SER A 41 -8.86 6.79 -12.48
N GLN A 42 -9.61 6.70 -13.57
CA GLN A 42 -10.10 7.87 -14.31
C GLN A 42 -8.96 8.84 -14.73
N GLY A 43 -7.76 8.30 -14.99
CA GLY A 43 -6.60 9.09 -15.40
C GLY A 43 -5.83 9.78 -14.27
N ALA A 44 -6.10 9.46 -13.00
CA ALA A 44 -5.31 9.98 -11.87
C ALA A 44 -3.84 9.55 -12.02
N LYS A 45 -2.93 10.53 -12.14
CA LYS A 45 -1.50 10.29 -12.41
C LYS A 45 -0.67 9.94 -11.16
N SER A 46 -1.29 9.94 -9.98
CA SER A 46 -0.65 9.65 -8.70
C SER A 46 -1.63 8.95 -7.78
N VAL A 47 -1.10 8.13 -6.87
CA VAL A 47 -1.83 7.43 -5.81
C VAL A 47 -2.68 8.39 -4.97
N SER A 48 -2.15 9.58 -4.68
CA SER A 48 -2.80 10.55 -3.78
C SER A 48 -4.06 11.20 -4.37
N ASN A 49 -4.20 11.21 -5.69
CA ASN A 49 -5.30 11.86 -6.42
C ASN A 49 -6.31 10.84 -6.98
N SER A 50 -6.20 9.58 -6.59
CA SER A 50 -7.03 8.49 -7.10
C SER A 50 -8.13 8.13 -6.09
N ASP A 51 -9.35 8.65 -6.30
CA ASP A 51 -10.51 8.30 -5.46
C ASP A 51 -10.89 6.81 -5.62
N ASP A 52 -10.62 6.21 -6.79
CA ASP A 52 -10.85 4.79 -7.05
C ASP A 52 -9.85 3.87 -6.31
N ASN A 53 -8.75 4.44 -5.79
CA ASN A 53 -7.77 3.73 -4.98
C ASN A 53 -8.02 3.88 -3.46
N VAL A 54 -9.22 4.32 -3.06
CA VAL A 54 -9.55 4.55 -1.65
C VAL A 54 -10.73 3.70 -1.20
N CYS A 55 -10.56 3.03 -0.06
CA CYS A 55 -11.65 2.38 0.66
C CYS A 55 -11.85 3.01 2.05
N ARG A 56 -12.96 2.70 2.72
CA ARG A 56 -13.31 3.29 4.02
C ARG A 56 -13.18 2.28 5.14
N LEU A 57 -12.22 2.48 6.03
CA LEU A 57 -11.93 1.56 7.14
C LEU A 57 -12.05 2.26 8.49
N ARG A 58 -12.42 1.50 9.53
CA ARG A 58 -12.29 1.97 10.91
C ARG A 58 -10.79 2.06 11.24
N VAL A 59 -10.37 3.02 12.05
CA VAL A 59 -8.95 3.32 12.35
C VAL A 59 -8.11 2.09 12.72
N ASP A 60 -8.66 1.16 13.51
CA ASP A 60 -7.99 -0.09 13.87
C ASP A 60 -7.82 -1.02 12.66
N LEU A 61 -8.86 -1.21 11.86
CA LEU A 61 -8.82 -2.01 10.63
C LEU A 61 -7.97 -1.37 9.54
N HIS A 62 -7.89 -0.05 9.50
CA HIS A 62 -7.00 0.70 8.62
C HIS A 62 -5.54 0.38 8.94
N LYS A 63 -5.16 0.48 10.22
CA LYS A 63 -3.81 0.12 10.66
C LYS A 63 -3.47 -1.33 10.32
N ILE A 64 -4.36 -2.27 10.64
CA ILE A 64 -4.18 -3.70 10.33
C ILE A 64 -4.04 -3.93 8.81
N PHE A 65 -4.81 -3.19 8.03
CA PHE A 65 -4.72 -3.23 6.58
C PHE A 65 -3.35 -2.75 6.10
N ASP A 66 -2.86 -1.60 6.57
CA ASP A 66 -1.55 -1.04 6.22
C ASP A 66 -0.38 -1.94 6.62
N ASP A 67 -0.49 -2.58 7.79
CA ASP A 67 0.43 -3.60 8.32
C ASP A 67 0.42 -4.90 7.50
N ARG A 68 -0.41 -4.97 6.43
CA ARG A 68 -0.50 -6.09 5.48
C ARG A 68 -0.94 -7.39 6.16
N ALA A 69 -1.74 -7.32 7.23
CA ALA A 69 -2.21 -8.53 7.91
C ALA A 69 -3.38 -9.22 7.19
N PHE A 70 -4.13 -8.48 6.37
CA PHE A 70 -5.19 -9.01 5.52
C PHE A 70 -5.21 -8.35 4.14
N ALA A 71 -5.93 -8.97 3.22
CA ALA A 71 -6.29 -8.39 1.93
C ALA A 71 -7.76 -8.67 1.61
N PHE A 72 -8.30 -7.93 0.64
CA PHE A 72 -9.62 -8.20 0.07
C PHE A 72 -9.48 -9.19 -1.08
N VAL A 73 -10.22 -10.30 -1.05
CA VAL A 73 -10.13 -11.36 -2.06
C VAL A 73 -11.51 -11.77 -2.56
N PRO A 74 -11.66 -12.07 -3.86
CA PRO A 74 -12.90 -12.64 -4.38
C PRO A 74 -13.07 -14.10 -3.90
N LYS A 75 -14.29 -14.45 -3.50
CA LYS A 75 -14.70 -15.82 -3.18
C LYS A 75 -16.07 -16.10 -3.78
N LEU A 76 -16.35 -17.38 -4.05
CA LEU A 76 -17.68 -17.85 -4.41
C LEU A 76 -18.43 -18.25 -3.14
N ASP A 77 -19.73 -17.99 -3.08
CA ASP A 77 -20.60 -18.63 -2.09
C ASP A 77 -21.07 -20.01 -2.58
N GLU A 78 -21.89 -20.68 -1.77
CA GLU A 78 -22.41 -22.02 -2.04
C GLU A 78 -23.25 -22.04 -3.33
N GLU A 79 -23.86 -20.91 -3.67
CA GLU A 79 -24.63 -20.71 -4.89
C GLU A 79 -23.77 -20.30 -6.10
N GLY A 80 -22.46 -20.14 -5.92
CA GLY A 80 -21.52 -19.77 -6.99
C GLY A 80 -21.47 -18.26 -7.29
N HIS A 81 -22.06 -17.40 -6.47
CA HIS A 81 -21.95 -15.95 -6.63
C HIS A 81 -20.64 -15.41 -6.06
N GLN A 82 -19.96 -14.60 -6.87
CA GLN A 82 -18.72 -13.95 -6.46
C GLN A 82 -18.98 -12.80 -5.50
N HIS A 83 -18.29 -12.79 -4.37
CA HIS A 83 -18.30 -11.72 -3.39
C HIS A 83 -16.90 -11.48 -2.82
N THR A 84 -16.60 -10.25 -2.44
CA THR A 84 -15.29 -9.90 -1.87
C THR A 84 -15.31 -10.04 -0.35
N VAL A 85 -14.33 -10.75 0.19
CA VAL A 85 -14.18 -10.95 1.64
C VAL A 85 -12.86 -10.39 2.16
N VAL A 86 -12.81 -10.19 3.47
CA VAL A 86 -11.56 -9.93 4.21
C VAL A 86 -10.84 -11.24 4.47
N HIS A 87 -9.61 -11.38 3.98
CA HIS A 87 -8.79 -12.57 4.18
C HIS A 87 -7.50 -12.24 4.94
N PHE A 88 -7.45 -12.67 6.20
CA PHE A 88 -6.25 -12.60 7.03
C PHE A 88 -5.27 -13.71 6.66
N PHE A 89 -3.98 -13.38 6.56
CA PHE A 89 -2.90 -14.31 6.21
C PHE A 89 -2.37 -15.10 7.41
N SER A 90 -2.69 -14.66 8.63
CA SER A 90 -2.42 -15.40 9.85
C SER A 90 -3.51 -15.12 10.89
N THR A 91 -3.98 -16.19 11.52
CA THR A 91 -4.91 -16.14 12.66
C THR A 91 -4.20 -16.15 14.01
N THR A 92 -2.87 -16.32 14.01
CA THR A 92 -2.02 -16.43 15.21
C THR A 92 -1.06 -15.24 15.37
N SER A 93 -1.24 -14.20 14.56
CA SER A 93 -0.47 -12.94 14.65
C SER A 93 -0.98 -12.04 15.77
N ASP A 94 -0.32 -10.89 15.96
CA ASP A 94 -0.76 -9.81 16.86
C ASP A 94 -2.20 -9.31 16.59
N TYR A 95 -2.75 -9.67 15.43
CA TYR A 95 -4.11 -9.36 15.03
C TYR A 95 -5.09 -10.54 15.16
N GLY A 96 -4.77 -11.56 15.97
CA GLY A 96 -5.55 -12.79 16.14
C GLY A 96 -7.03 -12.54 16.43
N ASP A 97 -7.36 -11.64 17.36
CA ASP A 97 -8.75 -11.29 17.67
C ASP A 97 -9.50 -10.67 16.48
N ALA A 98 -8.82 -9.80 15.72
CA ALA A 98 -9.37 -9.21 14.52
C ALA A 98 -9.54 -10.26 13.41
N ALA A 99 -8.58 -11.18 13.28
CA ALA A 99 -8.66 -12.29 12.33
C ALA A 99 -9.85 -13.21 12.66
N LEU A 100 -9.99 -13.65 13.91
CA LEU A 100 -11.12 -14.48 14.36
C LEU A 100 -12.47 -13.81 14.09
N LYS A 101 -12.54 -12.48 14.25
CA LYS A 101 -13.78 -11.72 14.10
C LYS A 101 -14.14 -11.37 12.65
N TYR A 102 -13.14 -11.11 11.82
CA TYR A 102 -13.35 -10.48 10.50
C TYR A 102 -12.88 -11.35 9.33
N HIS A 103 -12.15 -12.45 9.55
CA HIS A 103 -11.76 -13.35 8.47
C HIS A 103 -13.00 -13.95 7.77
N ASN A 104 -12.94 -14.01 6.43
CA ASN A 104 -14.03 -14.41 5.54
C ASN A 104 -15.32 -13.60 5.68
N ARG A 105 -15.28 -12.44 6.34
CA ARG A 105 -16.44 -11.55 6.38
C ARG A 105 -16.59 -10.85 5.03
N LYS A 106 -17.80 -10.89 4.46
CA LYS A 106 -18.15 -10.15 3.23
C LYS A 106 -17.97 -8.65 3.46
N ALA A 107 -17.31 -7.95 2.53
CA ALA A 107 -17.22 -6.51 2.53
C ALA A 107 -18.56 -5.90 2.09
N HIS A 108 -19.00 -4.81 2.74
CA HIS A 108 -20.32 -4.20 2.50
C HIS A 108 -20.42 -3.50 1.14
N SER A 109 -19.41 -2.74 0.73
CA SER A 109 -19.33 -2.15 -0.62
C SER A 109 -17.90 -1.76 -0.95
N LEU A 110 -17.42 -2.23 -2.11
CA LEU A 110 -16.11 -1.89 -2.70
C LEU A 110 -16.31 -1.37 -4.13
N ASN A 111 -17.51 -0.92 -4.49
CA ASN A 111 -17.88 -0.62 -5.87
C ASN A 111 -17.11 0.56 -6.46
N SER A 112 -16.62 1.46 -5.60
CA SER A 112 -15.75 2.57 -6.01
C SER A 112 -14.29 2.15 -6.18
N VAL A 113 -13.90 0.94 -5.79
CA VAL A 113 -12.51 0.50 -5.87
C VAL A 113 -12.32 -0.41 -7.07
N ALA A 114 -11.43 -0.04 -7.98
CA ALA A 114 -11.12 -0.87 -9.12
C ALA A 114 -10.54 -2.23 -8.66
N PRO A 115 -11.00 -3.38 -9.22
CA PRO A 115 -10.50 -4.71 -8.85
C PRO A 115 -8.98 -4.86 -8.99
N GLN A 116 -8.37 -4.13 -9.93
CA GLN A 116 -6.92 -4.11 -10.16
C GLN A 116 -6.16 -3.57 -8.96
N PHE A 117 -6.70 -2.58 -8.24
CA PHE A 117 -6.12 -2.09 -6.99
C PHE A 117 -6.19 -3.14 -5.90
N LEU A 118 -7.31 -3.86 -5.78
CA LEU A 118 -7.46 -4.95 -4.81
C LEU A 118 -6.46 -6.08 -5.09
N PHE A 119 -6.27 -6.44 -6.36
CA PHE A 119 -5.30 -7.44 -6.78
C PHE A 119 -3.86 -6.98 -6.49
N ALA A 120 -3.52 -5.73 -6.82
CA ALA A 120 -2.21 -5.15 -6.50
C ALA A 120 -1.95 -5.16 -4.98
N ARG A 121 -2.93 -4.75 -4.16
CA ARG A 121 -2.84 -4.83 -2.70
C ARG A 121 -2.59 -6.27 -2.24
N PHE A 122 -3.37 -7.23 -2.75
CA PHE A 122 -3.19 -8.64 -2.41
C PHE A 122 -1.76 -9.11 -2.69
N ALA A 123 -1.22 -8.79 -3.87
CA ALA A 123 0.16 -9.13 -4.22
C ALA A 123 1.17 -8.46 -3.28
N LEU A 124 1.03 -7.16 -2.97
CA LEU A 124 1.89 -6.43 -2.03
C LEU A 124 1.88 -7.04 -0.62
N THR A 125 0.73 -7.58 -0.20
CA THR A 125 0.60 -8.30 1.07
C THR A 125 1.32 -9.65 1.02
N VAL A 126 1.12 -10.45 -0.04
CA VAL A 126 1.82 -11.73 -0.22
C VAL A 126 3.34 -11.54 -0.28
N PHE A 127 3.80 -10.50 -0.98
CA PHE A 127 5.23 -10.19 -1.11
C PHE A 127 5.89 -9.87 0.23
N ALA A 128 5.16 -9.30 1.19
CA ALA A 128 5.66 -9.09 2.54
C ALA A 128 5.95 -10.42 3.27
N CYS A 129 5.23 -11.50 2.93
CA CYS A 129 5.44 -12.83 3.50
C CYS A 129 6.56 -13.62 2.81
N ILE A 130 7.03 -13.21 1.62
CA ILE A 130 8.00 -13.97 0.82
C ILE A 130 9.33 -14.10 1.55
N LYS A 131 9.83 -13.05 2.22
CA LYS A 131 11.12 -13.11 2.92
C LYS A 131 11.09 -14.21 3.99
N ASP A 132 10.05 -14.22 4.82
CA ASP A 132 9.85 -15.24 5.85
C ASP A 132 9.73 -16.64 5.25
N PHE A 133 9.00 -16.78 4.15
CA PHE A 133 8.92 -18.05 3.42
C PHE A 133 10.29 -18.49 2.91
N ILE A 134 11.08 -17.59 2.32
CA ILE A 134 12.43 -17.86 1.82
C ILE A 134 13.40 -18.17 2.96
N LEU A 135 13.19 -17.72 4.20
CA LEU A 135 14.14 -17.95 5.30
C LEU A 135 13.77 -19.13 6.20
N ARG A 136 12.49 -19.47 6.33
CA ARG A 136 11.99 -20.58 7.18
C ARG A 136 12.08 -21.96 6.50
N GLY A 137 12.05 -23.02 7.30
CA GLY A 137 12.14 -24.42 6.86
C GLY A 137 13.57 -24.91 6.62
N GLU A 138 13.72 -26.13 6.11
CA GLU A 138 15.03 -26.80 5.94
C GLU A 138 15.71 -26.45 4.60
N ARG A 139 15.51 -27.27 3.57
CA ARG A 139 16.09 -27.12 2.23
C ARG A 139 15.04 -26.60 1.25
N ARG A 140 15.45 -25.66 0.41
CA ARG A 140 14.60 -25.12 -0.66
C ARG A 140 15.37 -25.06 -1.96
N ARG A 141 14.70 -25.45 -3.05
CA ARG A 141 15.14 -25.15 -4.42
C ARG A 141 14.65 -23.74 -4.74
N ILE A 142 15.57 -22.82 -4.98
CA ILE A 142 15.27 -21.42 -5.28
C ILE A 142 15.89 -21.04 -6.62
N ALA A 143 15.17 -20.22 -7.40
CA ALA A 143 15.71 -19.57 -8.59
C ALA A 143 16.39 -18.26 -8.15
N VAL A 144 17.70 -18.15 -8.40
CA VAL A 144 18.48 -16.96 -8.13
C VAL A 144 18.71 -16.23 -9.44
N VAL A 145 18.26 -14.99 -9.52
CA VAL A 145 18.44 -14.14 -10.70
C VAL A 145 19.65 -13.24 -10.45
N ARG A 146 20.63 -13.29 -11.35
CA ARG A 146 21.86 -12.49 -11.29
C ARG A 146 22.07 -11.77 -12.61
N ARG A 147 22.68 -10.60 -12.54
CA ARG A 147 23.16 -9.91 -13.74
C ARG A 147 24.38 -10.68 -14.28
N GLY A 148 24.35 -11.01 -15.55
CA GLY A 148 25.42 -11.72 -16.24
C GLY A 148 25.47 -11.34 -17.73
N ILE A 149 26.04 -12.23 -18.52
CA ILE A 149 26.26 -12.04 -19.95
C ILE A 149 25.68 -13.25 -20.68
N ASP A 150 24.92 -13.03 -21.76
CA ASP A 150 24.39 -14.11 -22.58
C ASP A 150 25.44 -14.70 -23.55
N SER A 151 25.03 -15.69 -24.36
CA SER A 151 25.89 -16.31 -25.37
C SER A 151 26.35 -15.35 -26.47
N SER A 152 25.72 -14.19 -26.61
CA SER A 152 26.09 -13.13 -27.57
C SER A 152 27.05 -12.08 -27.00
N GLY A 153 27.38 -12.16 -25.71
CA GLY A 153 28.18 -11.14 -25.04
C GLY A 153 27.37 -9.95 -24.50
N SER A 154 26.03 -10.02 -24.55
CA SER A 154 25.15 -8.92 -24.14
C SER A 154 24.76 -9.04 -22.66
N PRO A 155 24.56 -7.92 -21.93
CA PRO A 155 24.07 -7.96 -20.55
C PRO A 155 22.71 -8.64 -20.46
N ALA A 156 22.61 -9.68 -19.63
CA ALA A 156 21.39 -10.46 -19.47
C ALA A 156 21.13 -10.81 -18.00
N TRP A 157 19.88 -11.11 -17.68
CA TRP A 157 19.50 -11.71 -16.41
C TRP A 157 19.63 -13.23 -16.52
N ILE A 158 20.59 -13.80 -15.79
CA ILE A 158 20.82 -15.24 -15.73
C ILE A 158 20.06 -15.79 -14.53
N THR A 159 19.19 -16.77 -14.78
CA THR A 159 18.48 -17.49 -13.72
C THR A 159 19.17 -18.82 -13.46
N GLN A 160 19.57 -19.05 -12.21
CA GLN A 160 20.16 -20.31 -11.78
C GLN A 160 19.33 -20.90 -10.65
N GLU A 161 18.96 -22.16 -10.79
CA GLU A 161 18.32 -22.89 -9.70
C GLU A 161 19.38 -23.48 -8.75
N VAL A 162 19.20 -23.22 -7.46
CA VAL A 162 20.12 -23.66 -6.42
C VAL A 162 19.34 -24.28 -5.28
N GLN A 163 19.82 -25.42 -4.80
CA GLN A 163 19.39 -26.01 -3.53
C GLN A 163 20.14 -25.33 -2.40
N MET A 164 19.42 -24.63 -1.51
CA MET A 164 20.03 -23.97 -0.35
C MET A 164 19.45 -24.49 0.96
N ASP A 165 20.32 -24.70 1.93
CA ASP A 165 19.92 -24.93 3.32
C ASP A 165 19.52 -23.62 4.02
N ARG A 166 19.15 -23.71 5.30
CA ARG A 166 18.74 -22.55 6.09
C ARG A 166 19.87 -21.53 6.29
N ALA A 167 21.08 -21.98 6.62
CA ALA A 167 22.20 -21.09 6.91
C ALA A 167 22.62 -20.30 5.66
N GLN A 168 22.67 -20.97 4.51
CA GLN A 168 22.96 -20.35 3.21
C GLN A 168 21.92 -19.28 2.84
N ARG A 169 20.62 -19.56 3.05
CA ARG A 169 19.55 -18.58 2.78
C ARG A 169 19.60 -17.39 3.72
N HIS A 170 19.86 -17.60 5.01
CA HIS A 170 20.02 -16.50 5.96
C HIS A 170 21.23 -15.62 5.65
N SER A 171 22.36 -16.21 5.23
CA SER A 171 23.54 -15.45 4.82
C SER A 171 23.26 -14.58 3.58
N GLN A 172 22.53 -15.10 2.59
CA GLN A 172 22.28 -14.38 1.33
C GLN A 172 21.07 -13.43 1.36
N TYR A 173 20.01 -13.76 2.10
CA TYR A 173 18.71 -13.06 2.06
C TYR A 173 18.21 -12.60 3.44
N GLY A 174 18.94 -12.93 4.53
CA GLY A 174 18.51 -12.62 5.89
C GLY A 174 18.65 -11.14 6.27
N GLY A 175 19.57 -10.41 5.63
CA GLY A 175 19.82 -8.99 5.93
C GLY A 175 18.63 -8.08 5.69
N GLY A 176 18.62 -6.91 6.35
CA GLY A 176 17.62 -5.85 6.16
C GLY A 176 16.30 -6.05 6.92
N GLU A 177 16.33 -6.11 8.25
CA GLU A 177 15.11 -6.11 9.07
C GLU A 177 14.49 -4.71 9.24
N SER A 178 13.21 -4.62 8.84
CA SER A 178 12.06 -4.13 9.61
C SER A 178 11.90 -2.65 9.99
N ARG A 179 12.71 -1.70 9.51
CA ARG A 179 12.52 -0.26 9.84
C ARG A 179 11.92 0.62 8.73
N ALA A 180 11.68 0.09 7.53
CA ALA A 180 11.39 0.92 6.36
C ALA A 180 9.91 1.28 6.11
N SER A 181 8.98 0.99 7.02
CA SER A 181 7.55 1.30 6.81
C SER A 181 6.84 2.00 7.96
N SER A 182 7.55 2.39 9.02
CA SER A 182 7.00 3.34 9.99
C SER A 182 7.31 4.76 9.52
N PRO A 183 6.33 5.68 9.40
CA PRO A 183 6.62 7.09 9.25
C PRO A 183 7.56 7.49 10.37
N SER A 184 8.80 7.87 10.02
CA SER A 184 9.77 8.34 11.00
C SER A 184 9.11 9.45 11.81
N LYS A 185 9.10 9.28 13.13
CA LYS A 185 8.65 10.30 14.08
C LYS A 185 9.26 11.63 13.66
N ARG A 186 8.42 12.65 13.41
CA ARG A 186 8.86 14.03 13.22
C ARG A 186 9.91 14.34 14.30
N SER A 187 11.15 14.62 13.90
CA SER A 187 12.12 15.19 14.82
C SER A 187 11.57 16.55 15.22
N ARG A 188 11.13 16.66 16.48
CA ARG A 188 10.75 17.93 17.07
C ARG A 188 12.00 18.82 17.06
N PRO A 189 12.00 20.00 16.42
CA PRO A 189 13.14 20.90 16.54
C PRO A 189 13.32 21.24 18.02
N GLN A 190 14.56 21.11 18.47
CA GLN A 190 15.01 21.42 19.81
C GLN A 190 14.97 22.95 19.95
N SER A 191 13.89 23.46 20.53
CA SER A 191 13.83 24.86 20.96
C SER A 191 14.73 25.02 22.18
N GLU A 192 15.80 25.79 22.02
CA GLU A 192 16.67 26.21 23.10
C GLU A 192 15.86 26.91 24.21
N SER A 193 16.16 26.52 25.44
CA SER A 193 15.63 27.11 26.65
C SER A 193 16.13 28.55 26.81
N GLN A 194 15.22 29.51 26.83
CA GLN A 194 15.39 30.71 27.64
C GLN A 194 14.12 30.99 28.44
N GLN A 195 14.36 31.27 29.71
CA GLN A 195 13.43 31.48 30.80
C GLN A 195 13.05 32.97 30.84
N GLY A 196 11.76 33.29 30.88
CA GLY A 196 11.29 34.68 31.02
C GLY A 196 9.77 34.74 31.16
N ASP A 197 9.33 35.33 32.27
CA ASP A 197 7.95 35.47 32.74
C ASP A 197 7.01 36.21 31.79
N GLY A 198 5.70 35.98 31.98
CA GLY A 198 4.65 36.26 31.01
C GLY A 198 4.10 37.69 30.95
N GLN A 199 3.30 37.92 29.92
CA GLN A 199 2.00 38.59 30.01
C GLN A 199 1.25 38.48 28.67
N GLU A 200 -0.05 38.26 28.79
CA GLU A 200 -1.08 38.22 27.76
C GLU A 200 -1.27 39.62 27.13
N SER A 201 -1.22 39.72 25.80
CA SER A 201 -1.90 40.79 25.06
C SER A 201 -2.18 40.33 23.64
N VAL A 202 -3.42 40.59 23.22
CA VAL A 202 -4.00 40.26 21.93
C VAL A 202 -3.85 41.52 21.08
N GLU A 203 -3.13 41.45 19.97
CA GLU A 203 -3.20 42.50 18.94
C GLU A 203 -3.29 41.89 17.54
N GLU A 204 -4.40 42.26 16.92
CA GLU A 204 -4.82 42.10 15.54
C GLU A 204 -3.99 43.00 14.63
N PHE A 205 -3.37 42.46 13.57
CA PHE A 205 -2.96 43.26 12.41
C PHE A 205 -3.08 42.47 11.11
N GLU A 206 -3.94 43.01 10.25
CA GLU A 206 -4.13 42.77 8.83
C GLU A 206 -3.03 43.50 8.03
N TYR A 207 -2.41 42.86 7.02
CA TYR A 207 -2.21 43.43 5.67
C TYR A 207 -1.59 42.45 4.65
N ALA A 208 -2.23 42.43 3.48
CA ALA A 208 -1.76 42.27 2.09
C ALA A 208 -0.60 41.33 1.71
N SER A 209 -0.98 40.36 0.85
CA SER A 209 -0.36 39.89 -0.41
C SER A 209 1.00 40.44 -0.85
N GLU A 210 1.94 39.54 -1.15
CA GLU A 210 2.77 39.53 -2.37
C GLU A 210 3.12 38.08 -2.76
N ASP A 211 2.83 37.71 -4.02
CA ASP A 211 3.30 36.51 -4.72
C ASP A 211 4.82 36.57 -4.94
N PRO A 212 5.50 35.41 -4.95
CA PRO A 212 6.59 35.23 -5.89
C PRO A 212 6.28 34.05 -6.81
N GLU A 213 6.24 34.39 -8.10
CA GLU A 213 6.37 33.50 -9.23
C GLU A 213 7.44 32.43 -8.95
N ASN A 214 7.05 31.16 -8.95
CA ASN A 214 8.00 30.06 -9.03
C ASN A 214 7.79 29.31 -10.33
N ASN A 215 8.77 29.53 -11.21
CA ASN A 215 8.92 28.98 -12.53
C ASN A 215 9.36 27.51 -12.42
N ASP A 216 8.41 26.59 -12.30
CA ASP A 216 8.68 25.16 -12.39
C ASP A 216 8.24 24.62 -13.77
N ASN A 217 9.25 24.48 -14.60
CA ASN A 217 9.25 23.75 -15.87
C ASN A 217 8.98 22.26 -15.61
N ASP A 218 7.70 21.91 -15.43
CA ASP A 218 7.25 20.52 -15.38
C ASP A 218 7.23 19.93 -16.79
N GLY A 219 8.31 19.21 -17.11
CA GLY A 219 8.40 18.34 -18.27
C GLY A 219 7.24 17.35 -18.30
N TYR A 220 6.28 17.61 -19.18
CA TYR A 220 5.15 16.73 -19.48
C TYR A 220 5.62 15.32 -19.84
N TYR A 221 5.56 14.38 -18.90
CA TYR A 221 5.56 12.95 -19.23
C TYR A 221 4.16 12.57 -19.72
N THR A 222 3.97 12.67 -21.04
CA THR A 222 2.78 12.14 -21.71
C THR A 222 2.85 10.62 -21.75
N CYS A 223 2.00 9.93 -20.98
CA CYS A 223 1.77 8.50 -21.16
C CYS A 223 0.98 8.32 -22.47
N THR A 224 1.68 8.02 -23.57
CA THR A 224 1.06 7.76 -24.87
C THR A 224 1.34 6.32 -25.25
N ILE A 225 0.32 5.47 -25.19
CA ILE A 225 0.38 4.10 -25.71
C ILE A 225 0.29 4.17 -27.23
N LYS A 226 1.39 3.88 -27.94
CA LYS A 226 1.33 3.54 -29.38
C LYS A 226 0.80 2.12 -29.51
N LYS A 227 -0.45 1.97 -29.95
CA LYS A 227 -0.99 0.68 -30.38
C LYS A 227 -0.27 0.24 -31.65
N THR A 228 0.64 -0.72 -31.54
CA THR A 228 1.05 -1.54 -32.69
C THR A 228 -0.01 -2.63 -32.87
N ALA A 229 -0.74 -2.56 -33.98
CA ALA A 229 -1.59 -3.64 -34.45
C ALA A 229 -0.72 -4.79 -34.96
N TYR A 230 -1.06 -6.02 -34.56
CA TYR A 230 -0.71 -7.23 -35.28
C TYR A 230 -1.96 -7.71 -36.03
#